data_AF-A0A2T6LQE4-F1
#
_entry.id   AF-A0A2T6LQE4-F1
#
_cell.length_a   1.000
_cell.length_b   1.000
_cell.length_c   1.000
_cell.angle_alpha   90.00
_cell.angle_beta   90.00
_cell.angle_gamma   90.00
#
_symmetry.space_group_name_H-M   'P 1'
#
loop_
_entity.id
_entity.type
_entity.pdbx_description
1 polymer ?
#
loop_
_entity_poly.entity_id
_entity_poly.type
_entity_poly.pdbx_seq_one_letter_code
_entity_poly.pdbx_strand_id
1 'polypeptide(L)'
;MAVSTTNAFDGPFIANGVATTFPFTFTALTDADVTVEIDGAAVSGYSVTIASGGGGSVIFDSAPTSGEIYILLEPSFEQLTQFEDGSGWLASPVNRVNDRAALRDQRNRRDTDRALKVPMGESPPPMASLAGSDGKALGIVDGVIQPVPFNGADGAQSAADANASKLGAQTAQGLAEAARDASITAKGQSEAARDAAAAQVPLASAQALAAQVQANNAAIAAQQAQAAALGLPLYPILNAATAVGGSNILPKGIVTGTVGGTAVSGATIGTYPLTATGGDFTGVIANLVVSSATSAAIAVADPGRTLAASPTAPTWAKPSGATLPSGTTLTANIGDKITAGNGQTYLTPNMAGTALLYWQNTGTGVPVAVNDPTGAQISQPLSGPVNTLLAILARVLKYPGWLMAIKGSGRRLVWGIKDSGAVWSYLSEIVTL
;
A
#
# COMPACT_ATOMS: atom_id res chain seq x y z
N MET A 1 -63.75 -32.31 21.24
CA MET A 1 -62.47 -32.55 21.95
C MET A 1 -61.52 -31.52 21.38
N ALA A 2 -61.00 -30.59 22.17
CA ALA A 2 -60.16 -29.54 21.59
C ALA A 2 -58.94 -30.17 20.89
N VAL A 3 -58.72 -29.83 19.62
CA VAL A 3 -57.52 -30.22 18.88
C VAL A 3 -56.37 -29.33 19.38
N SER A 4 -55.60 -29.86 20.33
CA SER A 4 -54.57 -29.11 21.07
C SER A 4 -53.15 -29.29 20.52
N THR A 5 -52.95 -30.24 19.62
CA THR A 5 -51.66 -30.56 19.01
C THR A 5 -51.57 -30.01 17.61
N THR A 6 -50.38 -29.59 17.15
CA THR A 6 -50.16 -29.15 15.76
C THR A 6 -49.49 -30.20 14.87
N ASN A 7 -49.06 -31.31 15.47
CA ASN A 7 -48.38 -32.40 14.76
C ASN A 7 -49.41 -33.21 13.97
N ALA A 8 -49.04 -33.66 12.77
CA ALA A 8 -49.89 -34.48 11.89
C ALA A 8 -49.24 -35.82 11.52
N PHE A 9 -48.16 -36.19 12.21
CA PHE A 9 -47.49 -37.48 12.09
C PHE A 9 -46.57 -37.72 13.29
N ASP A 10 -46.21 -38.97 13.53
CA ASP A 10 -45.15 -39.41 14.45
C ASP A 10 -44.26 -40.46 13.75
N GLY A 11 -42.97 -40.44 14.09
CA GLY A 11 -41.91 -41.26 13.46
C GLY A 11 -40.69 -40.41 13.06
N PRO A 12 -39.70 -40.99 12.36
CA PRO A 12 -39.61 -42.39 11.98
C PRO A 12 -39.43 -43.31 13.19
N PHE A 13 -40.20 -44.40 13.25
CA PHE A 13 -39.90 -45.52 14.13
C PHE A 13 -39.15 -46.60 13.33
N ILE A 14 -38.12 -47.18 13.93
CA ILE A 14 -37.34 -48.23 13.26
C ILE A 14 -37.99 -49.59 13.51
N ALA A 15 -38.42 -50.25 12.44
CA ALA A 15 -38.90 -51.63 12.48
C ALA A 15 -37.74 -52.58 12.78
N ASN A 16 -37.91 -53.43 13.80
CA ASN A 16 -36.89 -54.37 14.27
C ASN A 16 -37.36 -55.82 14.36
N GLY A 17 -38.57 -56.13 13.86
CA GLY A 17 -39.18 -57.45 13.94
C GLY A 17 -39.62 -57.89 15.34
N VAL A 18 -39.56 -57.02 16.34
CA VAL A 18 -39.89 -57.34 17.75
C VAL A 18 -41.04 -56.47 18.28
N ALA A 19 -40.98 -55.15 18.06
CA ALA A 19 -42.01 -54.24 18.55
C ALA A 19 -43.28 -54.30 17.67
N THR A 20 -44.44 -54.45 18.30
CA THR A 20 -45.75 -54.41 17.64
C THR A 20 -46.53 -53.14 17.93
N THR A 21 -46.20 -52.42 19.00
CA THR A 21 -46.93 -51.23 19.44
C THR A 21 -46.09 -49.98 19.27
N PHE A 22 -46.63 -49.01 18.54
CA PHE A 22 -45.99 -47.73 18.26
C PHE A 22 -46.91 -46.58 18.67
N PRO A 23 -46.48 -45.67 19.56
CA PRO A 23 -47.31 -44.57 20.02
C PRO A 23 -47.37 -43.43 18.98
N PHE A 24 -48.46 -42.68 18.98
CA PHE A 24 -48.56 -41.39 18.30
C PHE A 24 -49.12 -40.33 19.24
N THR A 25 -48.76 -39.08 19.00
CA THR A 25 -49.05 -37.92 19.86
C THR A 25 -50.11 -36.99 19.28
N PHE A 26 -50.38 -37.06 17.98
CA PHE A 26 -51.41 -36.22 17.34
C PHE A 26 -52.83 -36.65 17.70
N THR A 27 -53.77 -35.72 17.59
CA THR A 27 -55.20 -35.99 17.83
C THR A 27 -55.84 -36.62 16.59
N ALA A 28 -56.56 -37.74 16.75
CA ALA A 28 -57.44 -38.33 15.74
C ALA A 28 -58.87 -38.46 16.29
N LEU A 29 -59.90 -38.31 15.44
CA LEU A 29 -61.30 -38.45 15.88
C LEU A 29 -61.77 -39.90 15.85
N THR A 30 -61.33 -40.64 14.84
CA THR A 30 -61.59 -42.06 14.63
C THR A 30 -60.33 -42.77 14.21
N ASP A 31 -60.26 -44.08 14.40
CA ASP A 31 -59.18 -44.94 13.89
C ASP A 31 -58.97 -44.79 12.37
N ALA A 32 -60.06 -44.58 11.62
CA ALA A 32 -60.04 -44.32 10.19
C ALA A 32 -59.32 -43.02 9.78
N ASP A 33 -59.02 -42.12 10.73
CA ASP A 33 -58.24 -40.91 10.45
C ASP A 33 -56.72 -41.16 10.63
N VAL A 34 -56.28 -42.40 10.88
CA VAL A 34 -54.88 -42.77 11.10
C VAL A 34 -54.41 -43.78 10.06
N THR A 35 -53.38 -43.41 9.31
CA THR A 35 -52.73 -44.26 8.32
C THR A 35 -51.30 -44.58 8.76
N VAL A 36 -50.82 -45.77 8.42
CA VAL A 36 -49.43 -46.17 8.69
C VAL A 36 -48.72 -46.42 7.37
N GLU A 37 -47.51 -45.87 7.25
CA GLU A 37 -46.62 -46.11 6.12
C GLU A 37 -45.34 -46.79 6.59
N ILE A 38 -44.83 -47.73 5.78
CA ILE A 38 -43.50 -48.31 5.92
C ILE A 38 -42.73 -48.00 4.64
N ASP A 39 -41.57 -47.35 4.77
CA ASP A 39 -40.73 -46.92 3.64
C ASP A 39 -41.51 -46.13 2.57
N GLY A 40 -42.47 -45.30 3.01
CA GLY A 40 -43.30 -44.45 2.16
C GLY A 40 -44.46 -45.16 1.46
N ALA A 41 -44.74 -46.42 1.79
CA ALA A 41 -45.90 -47.16 1.29
C ALA A 41 -46.92 -47.41 2.40
N ALA A 42 -48.20 -47.09 2.15
CA ALA A 42 -49.29 -47.38 3.07
C ALA A 42 -49.43 -48.90 3.28
N VAL A 43 -49.50 -49.32 4.54
CA VAL A 43 -49.63 -50.73 4.92
C VAL A 43 -50.98 -51.00 5.56
N SER A 44 -51.31 -52.29 5.71
CA SER A 44 -52.47 -52.77 6.47
C SER A 44 -52.00 -53.80 7.51
N GLY A 45 -52.93 -54.40 8.28
CA GLY A 45 -52.58 -55.37 9.33
C GLY A 45 -52.16 -54.72 10.65
N TYR A 46 -52.83 -53.62 11.01
CA TYR A 46 -52.70 -52.96 12.30
C TYR A 46 -54.07 -52.51 12.81
N SER A 47 -54.14 -52.28 14.11
CA SER A 47 -55.27 -51.66 14.79
C SER A 47 -54.83 -50.36 15.47
N VAL A 48 -55.76 -49.43 15.66
CA VAL A 48 -55.48 -48.11 16.26
C VAL A 48 -56.26 -47.97 17.55
N THR A 49 -55.56 -47.65 18.63
CA THR A 49 -56.16 -47.29 19.91
C THR A 49 -55.98 -45.79 20.13
N ILE A 50 -57.08 -45.04 20.26
CA ILE A 50 -57.05 -43.59 20.51
C ILE A 50 -57.21 -43.34 22.01
N ALA A 51 -56.33 -42.53 22.59
CA ALA A 51 -56.40 -42.17 24.00
C ALA A 51 -57.41 -41.02 24.23
N SER A 52 -58.08 -41.04 25.38
CA SER A 52 -58.98 -39.95 25.79
C SER A 52 -58.16 -38.69 26.08
N GLY A 53 -58.11 -37.75 25.13
CA GLY A 53 -57.35 -36.51 25.25
C GLY A 53 -56.35 -36.24 24.12
N GLY A 54 -56.30 -37.11 23.10
CA GLY A 54 -55.36 -37.00 21.98
C GLY A 54 -54.24 -38.03 22.06
N GLY A 55 -53.57 -38.28 20.93
CA GLY A 55 -52.61 -39.37 20.80
C GLY A 55 -53.25 -40.75 20.83
N GLY A 56 -52.40 -41.77 20.86
CA GLY A 56 -52.82 -43.15 20.84
C GLY A 56 -51.67 -44.10 20.54
N SER A 57 -52.02 -45.30 20.10
CA SER A 57 -51.03 -46.29 19.65
C SER A 57 -51.57 -47.08 18.48
N VAL A 58 -50.67 -47.35 17.53
CA VAL A 58 -50.84 -48.32 16.46
C VAL A 58 -50.29 -49.66 16.96
N ILE A 59 -51.07 -50.73 16.81
CA ILE A 59 -50.71 -52.09 17.20
C ILE A 59 -50.76 -52.97 15.96
N PHE A 60 -49.61 -53.42 15.48
CA PHE A 60 -49.50 -54.35 14.35
C PHE A 60 -49.89 -55.78 14.75
N ASP A 61 -50.55 -56.48 13.82
CA ASP A 61 -50.89 -57.91 13.97
C ASP A 61 -49.64 -58.79 13.99
N SER A 62 -48.60 -58.38 13.25
CA SER A 62 -47.26 -58.97 13.22
C SER A 62 -46.20 -57.88 13.23
N ALA A 63 -45.15 -58.03 14.03
CA ALA A 63 -44.08 -57.04 14.13
C ALA A 63 -43.43 -56.79 12.76
N PRO A 64 -43.33 -55.53 12.29
CA PRO A 64 -42.66 -55.21 11.03
C PRO A 64 -41.17 -55.59 11.09
N THR A 65 -40.69 -56.34 10.09
CA THR A 65 -39.33 -56.92 10.09
C THR A 65 -38.22 -55.89 9.86
N SER A 66 -38.47 -54.87 9.04
CA SER A 66 -37.52 -53.82 8.66
C SER A 66 -38.25 -52.62 8.04
N GLY A 67 -37.57 -51.47 7.96
CA GLY A 67 -38.08 -50.24 7.36
C GLY A 67 -38.31 -49.11 8.37
N GLU A 68 -38.59 -47.91 7.85
CA GLU A 68 -39.02 -46.75 8.64
C GLU A 68 -40.55 -46.70 8.68
N ILE A 69 -41.10 -46.71 9.89
CA ILE A 69 -42.55 -46.62 10.12
C ILE A 69 -42.91 -45.16 10.42
N TYR A 70 -43.89 -44.64 9.67
CA TYR A 70 -44.53 -43.35 9.92
C TYR A 70 -46.01 -43.56 10.22
N ILE A 71 -46.49 -42.93 11.28
CA ILE A 71 -47.91 -42.89 11.62
C ILE A 71 -48.43 -41.51 11.24
N LEU A 72 -49.44 -41.44 10.38
CA LEU A 72 -49.91 -40.24 9.72
C LEU A 72 -51.36 -39.93 10.10
N LEU A 73 -51.64 -38.65 10.34
CA LEU A 73 -52.99 -38.12 10.39
C LEU A 73 -53.53 -37.98 8.96
N GLU A 74 -54.61 -38.69 8.67
CA GLU A 74 -55.22 -38.77 7.33
C GLU A 74 -56.75 -38.68 7.41
N PRO A 75 -57.31 -37.53 7.86
CA PRO A 75 -58.74 -37.36 7.98
C PRO A 75 -59.42 -37.30 6.61
N SER A 76 -60.60 -37.92 6.51
CA SER A 76 -61.45 -37.76 5.31
C SER A 76 -61.80 -36.28 5.08
N PHE A 77 -61.77 -35.84 3.82
CA PHE A 77 -62.22 -34.50 3.39
C PHE A 77 -63.74 -34.37 3.25
N GLU A 78 -64.49 -35.46 3.32
CA GLU A 78 -65.95 -35.44 3.22
C GLU A 78 -66.60 -34.97 4.52
N GLN A 79 -67.54 -34.03 4.46
CA GLN A 79 -68.37 -33.65 5.60
C GLN A 79 -69.76 -34.25 5.47
N LEU A 80 -70.00 -35.37 6.15
CA LEU A 80 -71.28 -36.08 6.11
C LEU A 80 -72.26 -35.64 7.22
N THR A 81 -71.85 -34.74 8.12
CA THR A 81 -72.72 -34.22 9.18
C THR A 81 -73.76 -33.27 8.59
N GLN A 82 -75.03 -33.64 8.68
CA GLN A 82 -76.17 -32.81 8.32
C GLN A 82 -76.72 -32.10 9.56
N PHE A 83 -77.02 -30.81 9.43
CA PHE A 83 -77.72 -30.04 10.44
C PHE A 83 -79.19 -29.93 10.03
N GLU A 84 -80.10 -30.31 10.93
CA GLU A 84 -81.54 -30.19 10.69
C GLU A 84 -81.99 -28.74 10.92
N ASP A 85 -82.69 -28.16 9.95
CA ASP A 85 -83.23 -26.82 10.05
C ASP A 85 -84.27 -26.72 11.19
N GLY A 86 -84.15 -25.67 12.02
CA GLY A 86 -85.07 -25.42 13.14
C GLY A 86 -84.86 -26.31 14.38
N SER A 87 -83.88 -27.21 14.36
CA SER A 87 -83.47 -27.95 15.56
C SER A 87 -82.68 -27.06 16.53
N GLY A 88 -82.72 -27.39 17.83
CA GLY A 88 -81.91 -26.70 18.83
C GLY A 88 -80.41 -26.89 18.56
N TRP A 89 -79.59 -25.89 18.87
CA TRP A 89 -78.15 -25.95 18.71
C TRP A 89 -77.54 -27.09 19.54
N LEU A 90 -77.07 -28.14 18.86
CA LEU A 90 -76.36 -29.25 19.50
C LEU A 90 -74.84 -29.00 19.43
N ALA A 91 -74.23 -28.77 20.58
CA ALA A 91 -72.79 -28.50 20.66
C ALA A 91 -71.92 -29.68 20.17
N SER A 92 -72.40 -30.92 20.29
CA SER A 92 -71.61 -32.10 19.95
C SER A 92 -71.36 -32.26 18.43
N PRO A 93 -72.38 -32.23 17.53
CA PRO A 93 -72.16 -32.24 16.09
C PRO A 93 -71.30 -31.07 15.61
N VAL A 94 -71.55 -29.86 16.14
CA VAL A 94 -70.79 -28.67 15.74
C VAL A 94 -69.31 -28.80 16.13
N ASN A 95 -69.03 -29.16 17.38
CA ASN A 95 -67.64 -29.35 17.82
C ASN A 95 -66.95 -30.44 17.00
N ARG A 96 -67.64 -31.53 16.66
CA ARG A 96 -67.06 -32.61 15.83
C ARG A 96 -66.68 -32.13 14.42
N VAL A 97 -67.53 -31.32 13.79
CA VAL A 97 -67.23 -30.75 12.46
C VAL A 97 -66.04 -29.80 12.54
N ASN A 98 -66.01 -28.92 13.55
CA ASN A 98 -64.90 -27.98 13.75
C ASN A 98 -63.59 -28.70 14.08
N ASP A 99 -63.62 -29.72 14.94
CA ASP A 99 -62.46 -30.54 15.27
C ASP A 99 -61.93 -31.23 14.00
N ARG A 100 -62.81 -31.79 13.16
CA ARG A 100 -62.42 -32.42 11.89
C ARG A 100 -61.81 -31.44 10.90
N ALA A 101 -62.35 -30.21 10.82
CA ALA A 101 -61.77 -29.16 9.99
C ALA A 101 -60.35 -28.81 10.43
N ALA A 102 -60.12 -28.67 11.74
CA ALA A 102 -58.79 -28.42 12.29
C ALA A 102 -57.79 -29.56 11.96
N LEU A 103 -58.22 -30.82 12.00
CA LEU A 103 -57.37 -31.96 11.61
C LEU A 103 -57.01 -31.93 10.11
N ARG A 104 -57.95 -31.55 9.24
CA ARG A 104 -57.68 -31.38 7.79
C ARG A 104 -56.67 -30.27 7.55
N ASP A 105 -56.76 -29.17 8.28
CA ASP A 105 -55.80 -28.07 8.17
C ASP A 105 -54.40 -28.49 8.61
N GLN A 106 -54.28 -29.33 9.66
CA GLN A 106 -53.00 -29.88 10.11
C GLN A 106 -52.37 -30.79 9.07
N ARG A 107 -53.18 -31.68 8.48
CA ARG A 107 -52.75 -32.51 7.36
C ARG A 107 -52.30 -31.66 6.17
N ASN A 108 -53.11 -30.69 5.75
CA ASN A 108 -52.79 -29.79 4.64
C ASN A 108 -51.50 -29.01 4.87
N ARG A 109 -51.29 -28.52 6.10
CA ARG A 109 -50.04 -27.85 6.50
C ARG A 109 -48.85 -28.80 6.36
N ARG A 110 -48.92 -30.02 6.88
CA ARG A 110 -47.86 -31.04 6.76
C ARG A 110 -47.49 -31.29 5.30
N ASP A 111 -48.48 -31.39 4.42
CA ASP A 111 -48.24 -31.70 3.02
C ASP A 111 -47.72 -30.46 2.25
N THR A 112 -48.24 -29.28 2.55
CA THR A 112 -47.79 -28.00 1.95
C THR A 112 -46.39 -27.60 2.41
N ASP A 113 -46.02 -27.89 3.66
CA ASP A 113 -44.68 -27.58 4.19
C ASP A 113 -43.59 -28.41 3.50
N ARG A 114 -43.95 -29.55 2.91
CA ARG A 114 -43.05 -30.44 2.15
C ARG A 114 -43.14 -30.25 0.63
N ALA A 115 -44.07 -29.43 0.15
CA ALA A 115 -44.26 -29.16 -1.26
C ALA A 115 -43.23 -28.14 -1.80
N LEU A 116 -42.96 -28.19 -3.10
CA LEU A 116 -42.23 -27.14 -3.80
C LEU A 116 -43.08 -25.86 -3.81
N LYS A 117 -42.55 -24.77 -3.24
CA LYS A 117 -43.22 -23.47 -3.17
C LYS A 117 -42.79 -22.59 -4.34
N VAL A 118 -43.75 -21.94 -4.98
CA VAL A 118 -43.54 -21.03 -6.12
C VAL A 118 -43.99 -19.62 -5.73
N PRO A 119 -43.23 -18.56 -6.09
CA PRO A 119 -43.63 -17.19 -5.80
C PRO A 119 -45.02 -16.84 -6.34
N MET A 120 -45.68 -15.91 -5.65
CA MET A 120 -46.99 -15.44 -6.07
C MET A 120 -46.88 -14.69 -7.41
N GLY A 121 -47.68 -15.12 -8.40
CA GLY A 121 -47.64 -14.58 -9.77
C GLY A 121 -46.83 -15.44 -10.76
N GLU A 122 -46.15 -16.48 -10.29
CA GLU A 122 -45.45 -17.45 -11.13
C GLU A 122 -46.22 -18.78 -11.21
N SER A 123 -46.15 -19.44 -12.36
CA SER A 123 -46.64 -20.81 -12.50
C SER A 123 -45.52 -21.79 -12.18
N PRO A 124 -45.74 -22.84 -11.36
CA PRO A 124 -44.77 -23.91 -11.22
C PRO A 124 -44.42 -24.47 -12.60
N PRO A 125 -43.13 -24.74 -12.88
CA PRO A 125 -42.76 -25.56 -14.02
C PRO A 125 -43.45 -26.93 -13.87
N PRO A 126 -43.94 -27.54 -14.95
CA PRO A 126 -44.45 -28.91 -14.89
C PRO A 126 -43.34 -29.83 -14.37
N MET A 127 -43.73 -30.84 -13.58
CA MET A 127 -42.81 -31.82 -13.00
C MET A 127 -42.95 -33.15 -13.74
N ALA A 128 -41.84 -33.72 -14.20
CA ALA A 128 -41.79 -35.07 -14.74
C ALA A 128 -41.83 -36.12 -13.61
N SER A 129 -42.04 -37.39 -13.96
CA SER A 129 -41.94 -38.48 -12.98
C SER A 129 -40.55 -38.51 -12.33
N LEU A 130 -40.52 -38.58 -11.00
CA LEU A 130 -39.29 -38.73 -10.22
C LEU A 130 -38.93 -40.21 -9.97
N ALA A 131 -39.66 -41.16 -10.53
CA ALA A 131 -39.33 -42.57 -10.39
C ALA A 131 -37.91 -42.86 -10.92
N GLY A 132 -37.06 -43.50 -10.12
CA GLY A 132 -35.66 -43.77 -10.50
C GLY A 132 -34.77 -42.53 -10.53
N SER A 133 -35.04 -41.55 -9.67
CA SER A 133 -34.21 -40.36 -9.45
C SER A 133 -32.97 -40.60 -8.58
N ASP A 134 -32.71 -41.85 -8.16
CA ASP A 134 -31.56 -42.17 -7.34
C ASP A 134 -30.26 -41.74 -8.03
N GLY A 135 -29.45 -40.94 -7.33
CA GLY A 135 -28.20 -40.37 -7.86
C GLY A 135 -28.41 -39.26 -8.90
N LYS A 136 -29.61 -38.69 -9.02
CA LYS A 136 -29.92 -37.57 -9.91
C LYS A 136 -30.23 -36.30 -9.12
N ALA A 137 -29.92 -35.14 -9.69
CA ALA A 137 -30.32 -33.84 -9.15
C ALA A 137 -31.62 -33.39 -9.82
N LEU A 138 -32.39 -32.50 -9.18
CA LEU A 138 -33.51 -31.84 -9.85
C LEU A 138 -32.95 -30.69 -10.71
N GLY A 139 -33.19 -30.76 -12.01
CA GLY A 139 -32.83 -29.72 -12.97
C GLY A 139 -34.05 -29.24 -13.75
N ILE A 140 -34.01 -28.01 -14.23
CA ILE A 140 -34.97 -27.52 -15.21
C ILE A 140 -34.37 -27.75 -16.60
N VAL A 141 -35.03 -28.58 -17.40
CA VAL A 141 -34.63 -28.87 -18.78
C VAL A 141 -35.87 -28.67 -19.65
N ASP A 142 -35.74 -27.85 -20.68
CA ASP A 142 -36.85 -27.46 -21.57
C ASP A 142 -38.09 -26.93 -20.82
N GLY A 143 -37.86 -26.24 -19.68
CA GLY A 143 -38.93 -25.66 -18.86
C GLY A 143 -39.68 -26.65 -17.98
N VAL A 144 -39.22 -27.91 -17.88
CA VAL A 144 -39.80 -28.96 -17.03
C VAL A 144 -38.82 -29.30 -15.91
N ILE A 145 -39.30 -29.43 -14.67
CA ILE A 145 -38.47 -29.99 -13.58
C ILE A 145 -38.38 -31.49 -13.79
N GLN A 146 -37.17 -31.99 -14.01
CA GLN A 146 -36.92 -33.41 -14.21
C GLN A 146 -35.59 -33.85 -13.58
N PRO A 147 -35.44 -35.13 -13.21
CA PRO A 147 -34.21 -35.63 -12.62
C PRO A 147 -33.10 -35.68 -13.68
N VAL A 148 -32.06 -34.88 -13.49
CA VAL A 148 -30.86 -34.84 -14.35
C VAL A 148 -29.74 -35.66 -13.72
N PRO A 149 -28.96 -36.44 -14.50
CA PRO A 149 -27.82 -37.17 -13.98
C PRO A 149 -26.89 -36.24 -13.18
N PHE A 150 -26.68 -36.54 -11.91
CA PHE A 150 -25.67 -35.85 -11.12
C PHE A 150 -24.35 -36.59 -11.33
N ASN A 151 -23.59 -36.17 -12.35
CA ASN A 151 -22.27 -36.73 -12.54
C ASN A 151 -21.33 -36.08 -11.52
N GLY A 152 -20.97 -36.80 -10.46
CA GLY A 152 -19.98 -36.34 -9.48
C GLY A 152 -18.63 -35.96 -10.12
N ALA A 153 -18.36 -36.42 -11.35
CA ALA A 153 -17.20 -36.00 -12.14
C ALA A 153 -17.24 -34.51 -12.50
N ASP A 154 -18.41 -33.89 -12.64
CA ASP A 154 -18.52 -32.46 -12.96
C ASP A 154 -18.04 -31.60 -11.80
N GLY A 155 -18.26 -32.05 -10.55
CA GLY A 155 -17.72 -31.41 -9.36
C GLY A 155 -16.20 -31.57 -9.26
N ALA A 156 -15.67 -32.75 -9.56
CA ALA A 156 -14.23 -33.00 -9.58
C ALA A 156 -13.51 -32.19 -10.68
N GLN A 157 -14.11 -32.10 -11.87
CA GLN A 157 -13.60 -31.29 -12.97
C GLN A 157 -13.65 -29.80 -12.63
N SER A 158 -14.77 -29.30 -12.08
CA SER A 158 -14.89 -27.91 -11.64
C SER A 158 -13.83 -27.56 -10.59
N ALA A 159 -13.53 -28.48 -9.66
CA ALA A 159 -12.48 -28.29 -8.67
C ALA A 159 -11.07 -28.29 -9.30
N ALA A 160 -10.83 -29.15 -10.31
CA ALA A 160 -9.58 -29.18 -11.05
C ALA A 160 -9.36 -27.87 -11.83
N ASP A 161 -10.38 -27.37 -12.52
CA ASP A 161 -10.34 -26.13 -13.29
C ASP A 161 -10.11 -24.91 -12.39
N ALA A 162 -10.71 -24.89 -11.19
CA ALA A 162 -10.47 -23.87 -10.18
C ALA A 162 -9.01 -23.88 -9.69
N ASN A 163 -8.43 -25.06 -9.44
CA ASN A 163 -7.03 -25.20 -9.04
C ASN A 163 -6.06 -24.78 -10.15
N ALA A 164 -6.35 -25.14 -11.41
CA ALA A 164 -5.57 -24.71 -12.56
C ALA A 164 -5.59 -23.19 -12.71
N SER A 165 -6.76 -22.57 -12.55
CA SER A 165 -6.91 -21.10 -12.57
C SER A 165 -6.14 -20.42 -11.44
N LYS A 166 -6.16 -20.99 -10.23
CA LYS A 166 -5.38 -20.51 -9.09
C LYS A 166 -3.87 -20.56 -9.36
N LEU A 167 -3.36 -21.66 -9.90
CA LEU A 167 -1.95 -21.82 -10.24
C LEU A 167 -1.52 -20.84 -11.35
N GLY A 168 -2.39 -20.63 -12.35
CA GLY A 168 -2.19 -19.62 -13.40
C GLY A 168 -2.06 -18.21 -12.82
N ALA A 169 -2.92 -17.83 -11.88
CA ALA A 169 -2.87 -16.53 -11.20
C ALA A 169 -1.59 -16.36 -10.37
N GLN A 170 -1.15 -17.39 -9.64
CA GLN A 170 0.10 -17.36 -8.87
C GLN A 170 1.33 -17.20 -9.77
N THR A 171 1.34 -17.88 -10.92
CA THR A 171 2.43 -17.76 -11.91
C THR A 171 2.48 -16.35 -12.49
N ALA A 172 1.33 -15.78 -12.86
CA ALA A 172 1.24 -14.42 -13.35
C ALA A 172 1.70 -13.38 -12.30
N GLN A 173 1.34 -13.58 -11.03
CA GLN A 173 1.83 -12.75 -9.93
C GLN A 173 3.35 -12.82 -9.81
N GLY A 174 3.94 -14.01 -9.83
CA GLY A 174 5.40 -14.18 -9.75
C GLY A 174 6.15 -13.50 -10.91
N LEU A 175 5.61 -13.56 -12.12
CA LEU A 175 6.17 -12.84 -13.28
C LEU A 175 6.08 -11.32 -13.14
N ALA A 176 4.99 -10.81 -12.56
CA ALA A 176 4.83 -9.37 -12.29
C ALA A 176 5.81 -8.87 -11.22
N GLU A 177 6.04 -9.65 -10.16
CA GLU A 177 7.03 -9.35 -9.12
C GLU A 177 8.45 -9.34 -9.69
N ALA A 178 8.82 -10.35 -10.51
CA ALA A 178 10.11 -10.38 -11.18
C ALA A 178 10.33 -9.17 -12.12
N ALA A 179 9.30 -8.76 -12.86
CA ALA A 179 9.36 -7.58 -13.73
C ALA A 179 9.53 -6.27 -12.92
N ARG A 180 8.87 -6.17 -11.76
CA ARG A 180 9.04 -5.03 -10.84
C ARG A 180 10.48 -4.93 -10.33
N ASP A 181 11.05 -6.04 -9.89
CA ASP A 181 12.40 -6.06 -9.32
C ASP A 181 13.48 -5.76 -10.38
N ALA A 182 13.26 -6.21 -11.63
CA ALA A 182 14.08 -5.83 -12.78
C ALA A 182 14.02 -4.32 -13.06
N SER A 183 12.84 -3.70 -12.95
CA SER A 183 12.66 -2.24 -13.10
C SER A 183 13.39 -1.45 -12.02
N ILE A 184 13.31 -1.89 -10.75
CA ILE A 184 14.05 -1.28 -9.63
C ILE A 184 15.56 -1.35 -9.88
N THR A 185 16.06 -2.50 -10.34
CA THR A 185 17.48 -2.68 -10.66
C THR A 185 17.93 -1.75 -11.78
N ALA A 186 17.15 -1.65 -12.87
CA ALA A 186 17.45 -0.76 -13.99
C ALA A 186 17.47 0.72 -13.57
N LYS A 187 16.56 1.13 -12.66
CA LYS A 187 16.54 2.47 -12.07
C LYS A 187 17.82 2.74 -11.27
N GLY A 188 18.23 1.81 -10.41
CA GLY A 188 19.47 1.95 -9.62
C GLY A 188 20.73 2.06 -10.50
N GLN A 189 20.80 1.29 -11.59
CA GLN A 189 21.90 1.40 -12.56
C GLN A 189 21.92 2.77 -13.26
N SER A 190 20.74 3.31 -13.58
CA SER A 190 20.61 4.64 -14.20
C SER A 190 21.04 5.76 -13.24
N GLU A 191 20.68 5.66 -11.96
CA GLU A 191 21.12 6.60 -10.92
C GLU A 191 22.64 6.56 -10.72
N ALA A 192 23.23 5.36 -10.64
CA ALA A 192 24.68 5.18 -10.54
C ALA A 192 25.42 5.76 -11.76
N ALA A 193 24.90 5.55 -12.98
CA ALA A 193 25.46 6.11 -14.19
C ALA A 193 25.39 7.64 -14.22
N ARG A 194 24.28 8.22 -13.76
CA ARG A 194 24.12 9.68 -13.62
C ARG A 194 25.13 10.26 -12.63
N ASP A 195 25.30 9.64 -11.47
CA ASP A 195 26.19 10.13 -10.43
C ASP A 195 27.67 10.01 -10.86
N ALA A 196 28.02 8.94 -11.57
CA ALA A 196 29.33 8.79 -12.21
C ALA A 196 29.59 9.88 -13.25
N ALA A 197 28.60 10.22 -14.09
CA ALA A 197 28.71 11.32 -15.05
C ALA A 197 28.87 12.68 -14.35
N ALA A 198 28.12 12.93 -13.26
CA ALA A 198 28.23 14.15 -12.48
C ALA A 198 29.62 14.32 -11.84
N ALA A 199 30.27 13.23 -11.42
CA ALA A 199 31.63 13.24 -10.88
C ALA A 199 32.71 13.59 -11.93
N GLN A 200 32.46 13.34 -13.22
CA GLN A 200 33.43 13.66 -14.30
C GLN A 200 33.47 15.16 -14.64
N VAL A 201 32.37 15.90 -14.44
CA VAL A 201 32.28 17.34 -14.73
C VAL A 201 33.33 18.18 -13.97
N PRO A 202 33.47 18.08 -12.63
CA PRO A 202 34.47 18.85 -11.91
C PRO A 202 35.91 18.43 -12.26
N LEU A 203 36.14 17.15 -12.56
CA LEU A 203 37.46 16.66 -12.96
C LEU A 203 37.88 17.25 -14.33
N ALA A 204 36.98 17.23 -15.31
CA ALA A 204 37.22 17.86 -16.61
C ALA A 204 37.45 19.37 -16.47
N SER A 205 36.70 20.03 -15.60
CA SER A 205 36.86 21.46 -15.31
C SER A 205 38.21 21.77 -14.65
N ALA A 206 38.66 20.93 -13.70
CA ALA A 206 39.95 21.05 -13.05
C ALA A 206 41.12 20.82 -14.02
N GLN A 207 41.00 19.83 -14.92
CA GLN A 207 41.99 19.57 -15.97
C GLN A 207 42.10 20.73 -16.96
N ALA A 208 40.96 21.31 -17.38
CA ALA A 208 40.94 22.49 -18.25
C ALA A 208 41.61 23.70 -17.58
N LEU A 209 41.33 23.94 -16.29
CA LEU A 209 41.97 25.02 -15.54
C LEU A 209 43.48 24.79 -15.38
N ALA A 210 43.91 23.56 -15.08
CA ALA A 210 45.33 23.22 -14.98
C ALA A 210 46.06 23.44 -16.31
N ALA A 211 45.46 23.04 -17.44
CA ALA A 211 46.01 23.29 -18.77
C ALA A 211 46.12 24.80 -19.08
N GLN A 212 45.12 25.60 -18.71
CA GLN A 212 45.15 27.06 -18.89
C GLN A 212 46.27 27.71 -18.08
N VAL A 213 46.49 27.28 -16.82
CA VAL A 213 47.58 27.78 -15.97
C VAL A 213 48.93 27.45 -16.58
N GLN A 214 49.13 26.23 -17.09
CA GLN A 214 50.37 25.84 -17.76
C GLN A 214 50.63 26.67 -19.03
N ALA A 215 49.60 26.91 -19.85
CA ALA A 215 49.71 27.75 -21.04
C ALA A 215 50.08 29.21 -20.69
N ASN A 216 49.46 29.78 -19.64
CA ASN A 216 49.78 31.12 -19.16
C ASN A 216 51.24 31.20 -18.65
N ASN A 217 51.70 30.19 -17.90
CA ASN A 217 53.08 30.14 -17.41
C ASN A 217 54.10 30.06 -18.56
N ALA A 218 53.82 29.28 -19.61
CA ALA A 218 54.67 29.18 -20.79
C ALA A 218 54.73 30.52 -21.56
N ALA A 219 53.61 31.22 -21.69
CA ALA A 219 53.56 32.54 -22.33
C ALA A 219 54.39 33.58 -21.55
N ILE A 220 54.30 33.59 -20.21
CA ILE A 220 55.12 34.46 -19.37
C ILE A 220 56.60 34.15 -19.53
N ALA A 221 56.99 32.87 -19.54
CA ALA A 221 58.38 32.45 -19.75
C ALA A 221 58.93 32.91 -21.12
N ALA A 222 58.10 32.81 -22.18
CA ALA A 222 58.47 33.30 -23.51
C ALA A 222 58.66 34.83 -23.55
N GLN A 223 57.79 35.59 -22.87
CA GLN A 223 57.93 37.04 -22.75
C GLN A 223 59.20 37.43 -21.99
N GLN A 224 59.52 36.73 -20.90
CA GLN A 224 60.77 36.94 -20.15
C GLN A 224 62.01 36.65 -20.99
N ALA A 225 62.00 35.58 -21.79
CA ALA A 225 63.09 35.26 -22.71
C ALA A 225 63.29 36.34 -23.79
N GLN A 226 62.20 36.88 -24.35
CA GLN A 226 62.27 37.99 -25.31
C GLN A 226 62.80 39.29 -24.68
N ALA A 227 62.35 39.64 -23.47
CA ALA A 227 62.84 40.82 -22.75
C ALA A 227 64.35 40.72 -22.45
N ALA A 228 64.81 39.53 -22.03
CA ALA A 228 66.23 39.25 -21.81
C ALA A 228 67.06 39.40 -23.11
N ALA A 229 66.54 38.93 -24.25
CA ALA A 229 67.22 39.05 -25.55
C ALA A 229 67.35 40.51 -26.02
N LEU A 230 66.44 41.39 -25.63
CA LEU A 230 66.44 42.81 -25.98
C LEU A 230 67.22 43.70 -25.02
N GLY A 231 67.82 43.13 -23.95
CA GLY A 231 68.55 43.90 -22.93
C GLY A 231 67.66 44.86 -22.13
N LEU A 232 66.34 44.66 -22.15
CA LEU A 232 65.42 45.46 -21.36
C LEU A 232 65.53 45.05 -19.89
N PRO A 233 65.56 46.02 -18.95
CA PRO A 233 65.53 45.67 -17.54
C PRO A 233 64.26 44.88 -17.26
N LEU A 234 64.44 43.66 -16.73
CA LEU A 234 63.36 42.85 -16.20
C LEU A 234 62.78 43.59 -15.00
N TYR A 235 61.81 44.47 -15.24
CA TYR A 235 60.88 44.81 -14.19
C TYR A 235 60.24 43.50 -13.76
N PRO A 236 60.29 43.13 -12.46
CA PRO A 236 59.53 42.00 -11.99
C PRO A 236 58.10 42.33 -12.34
N ILE A 237 57.58 41.72 -13.41
CA ILE A 237 56.16 41.65 -13.66
C ILE A 237 55.69 40.94 -12.41
N LEU A 238 55.19 41.73 -11.46
CA LEU A 238 54.67 41.25 -10.21
C LEU A 238 53.62 40.25 -10.64
N ASN A 239 53.98 38.98 -10.52
CA ASN A 239 53.26 37.90 -11.12
C ASN A 239 51.94 37.89 -10.35
N ALA A 240 50.92 38.54 -10.92
CA ALA A 240 49.62 38.75 -10.28
C ALA A 240 48.91 37.40 -10.08
N ALA A 241 49.39 36.34 -10.73
CA ALA A 241 49.00 34.96 -10.45
C ALA A 241 49.62 34.40 -9.15
N THR A 242 50.75 34.93 -8.66
CA THR A 242 51.35 34.60 -7.35
C THR A 242 51.02 35.59 -6.23
N ALA A 243 50.43 36.75 -6.54
CA ALA A 243 49.97 37.73 -5.54
C ALA A 243 48.56 37.45 -4.99
N VAL A 244 48.08 36.20 -5.07
CA VAL A 244 46.98 35.69 -4.22
C VAL A 244 47.58 34.92 -3.03
N GLY A 245 48.66 35.46 -2.47
CA GLY A 245 49.34 34.93 -1.29
C GLY A 245 49.52 36.05 -0.27
N GLY A 246 48.86 35.93 0.88
CA GLY A 246 49.33 36.60 2.09
C GLY A 246 48.36 37.48 2.88
N SER A 247 47.06 37.53 2.60
CA SER A 247 46.13 38.06 3.61
C SER A 247 45.76 36.96 4.60
N ASN A 248 46.55 36.88 5.68
CA ASN A 248 46.30 36.10 6.91
C ASN A 248 45.10 36.67 7.69
N ILE A 249 43.96 36.82 7.03
CA ILE A 249 42.70 37.19 7.67
C ILE A 249 41.95 35.88 7.86
N LEU A 250 41.62 35.55 9.11
CA LEU A 250 40.69 34.47 9.42
C LEU A 250 39.47 34.59 8.48
N PRO A 251 39.18 33.61 7.61
CA PRO A 251 37.93 33.63 6.88
C PRO A 251 36.79 33.65 7.90
N LYS A 252 35.75 34.45 7.64
CA LYS A 252 34.47 34.33 8.36
C LYS A 252 34.02 32.87 8.21
N GLY A 253 34.18 32.06 9.26
CA GLY A 253 34.02 30.62 9.14
C GLY A 253 34.08 29.93 10.48
N ILE A 254 33.09 29.09 10.72
CA ILE A 254 32.86 28.31 11.94
C ILE A 254 34.09 27.41 12.21
N VAL A 255 34.70 27.55 13.39
CA VAL A 255 35.66 26.57 13.89
C VAL A 255 34.82 25.48 14.56
N THR A 256 34.68 24.33 13.91
CA THR A 256 33.93 23.21 14.49
C THR A 256 34.74 22.58 15.64
N GLY A 257 34.51 23.07 16.85
CA GLY A 257 34.90 22.37 18.07
C GLY A 257 33.93 21.22 18.31
N THR A 258 34.41 19.98 18.32
CA THR A 258 33.60 18.85 18.76
C THR A 258 33.41 18.97 20.28
N VAL A 259 32.17 18.97 20.75
CA VAL A 259 31.89 18.78 22.18
C VAL A 259 32.21 17.31 22.48
N GLY A 260 33.37 17.06 23.09
CA GLY A 260 33.79 15.72 23.47
C GLY A 260 32.86 15.17 24.55
N GLY A 261 32.02 14.20 24.20
CA GLY A 261 31.18 13.46 25.15
C GLY A 261 29.85 13.03 24.55
N THR A 262 29.29 11.95 25.09
CA THR A 262 27.97 11.37 24.79
C THR A 262 26.89 12.42 24.54
N ALA A 263 25.93 12.07 23.66
CA ALA A 263 24.83 12.92 23.19
C ALA A 263 24.33 13.94 24.23
N VAL A 264 24.24 15.21 23.83
CA VAL A 264 23.87 16.34 24.69
C VAL A 264 22.35 16.35 24.91
N SER A 265 21.81 15.28 25.49
CA SER A 265 20.40 15.20 25.89
C SER A 265 20.13 16.25 26.99
N GLY A 266 19.28 17.23 26.69
CA GLY A 266 18.90 18.30 27.62
C GLY A 266 19.43 19.70 27.28
N ALA A 267 20.21 19.85 26.20
CA ALA A 267 20.63 21.17 25.74
C ALA A 267 19.49 21.92 25.05
N THR A 268 19.23 23.14 25.50
CA THR A 268 18.30 24.06 24.84
C THR A 268 18.93 24.58 23.54
N ILE A 269 18.17 24.52 22.44
CA ILE A 269 18.58 25.10 21.16
C ILE A 269 18.74 26.61 21.34
N GLY A 270 19.89 27.15 20.95
CA GLY A 270 20.19 28.56 21.14
C GLY A 270 21.64 28.91 20.88
N THR A 271 21.91 30.21 20.96
CA THR A 271 23.24 30.80 20.80
C THR A 271 23.70 31.35 22.14
N TYR A 272 24.83 30.87 22.64
CA TYR A 272 25.34 31.22 23.96
C TYR A 272 26.74 31.82 23.85
N PRO A 273 27.00 33.00 24.44
CA PRO A 273 28.32 33.61 24.41
C PRO A 273 29.33 32.77 25.20
N LEU A 274 30.48 32.52 24.59
CA LEU A 274 31.63 31.86 25.19
C LEU A 274 32.76 32.87 25.37
N THR A 275 33.43 32.76 26.51
CA THR A 275 34.66 33.50 26.79
C THR A 275 35.82 32.51 26.84
N ALA A 276 36.81 32.67 25.96
CA ALA A 276 38.04 31.91 26.01
C ALA A 276 38.93 32.38 27.17
N THR A 277 39.46 31.42 27.93
CA THR A 277 40.47 31.64 28.96
C THR A 277 41.72 30.81 28.65
N GLY A 278 42.87 31.46 28.62
CA GLY A 278 44.15 30.85 28.24
C GLY A 278 44.38 30.73 26.73
N GLY A 279 45.63 30.51 26.34
CA GLY A 279 46.05 30.36 24.94
C GLY A 279 45.96 31.64 24.09
N ASP A 280 46.23 31.50 22.79
CA ASP A 280 46.31 32.62 21.83
C ASP A 280 44.95 33.27 21.53
N PHE A 281 43.86 32.63 22.00
CA PHE A 281 42.49 33.11 21.86
C PHE A 281 41.98 33.86 23.11
N THR A 282 42.86 34.20 24.06
CA THR A 282 42.47 35.01 25.22
C THR A 282 41.86 36.34 24.76
N GLY A 283 40.61 36.60 25.18
CA GLY A 283 39.84 37.80 24.79
C GLY A 283 39.01 37.66 23.51
N VAL A 284 39.04 36.50 22.84
CA VAL A 284 38.17 36.24 21.68
C VAL A 284 36.74 35.97 22.15
N ILE A 285 35.78 36.67 21.54
CA ILE A 285 34.35 36.41 21.73
C ILE A 285 33.95 35.31 20.74
N ALA A 286 33.40 34.22 21.25
CA ALA A 286 32.79 33.18 20.43
C ALA A 286 31.38 32.90 20.92
N ASN A 287 30.58 32.22 20.10
CA ASN A 287 29.24 31.81 20.43
C ASN A 287 29.12 30.30 20.24
N LEU A 288 28.64 29.58 21.24
CA LEU A 288 28.17 28.20 21.10
C LEU A 288 26.79 28.24 20.44
N VAL A 289 26.66 27.68 19.24
CA VAL A 289 25.40 27.51 18.53
C VAL A 289 24.97 26.05 18.67
N VAL A 290 23.93 25.79 19.44
CA VAL A 290 23.33 24.45 19.58
C VAL A 290 22.19 24.34 18.58
N SER A 291 22.35 23.54 17.53
CA SER A 291 21.35 23.37 16.47
C SER A 291 20.44 22.16 16.68
N SER A 292 20.87 21.18 17.47
CA SER A 292 20.04 20.05 17.90
C SER A 292 20.59 19.42 19.18
N ALA A 293 19.85 18.45 19.75
CA ALA A 293 20.29 17.66 20.90
C ALA A 293 21.61 16.89 20.68
N THR A 294 22.07 16.77 19.42
CA THR A 294 23.29 16.05 19.06
C THR A 294 24.28 16.90 18.28
N SER A 295 23.98 18.17 18.01
CA SER A 295 24.80 19.04 17.17
C SER A 295 24.97 20.42 17.80
N ALA A 296 26.23 20.79 18.05
CA ALA A 296 26.63 22.13 18.45
C ALA A 296 27.91 22.54 17.73
N ALA A 297 28.07 23.84 17.48
CA ALA A 297 29.26 24.42 16.84
C ALA A 297 29.70 25.69 17.57
N ILE A 298 30.99 26.03 17.50
CA ILE A 298 31.52 27.28 18.06
C ILE A 298 31.75 28.26 16.90
N ALA A 299 31.03 29.38 16.92
CA ALA A 299 31.20 30.48 15.98
C ALA A 299 32.06 31.58 16.61
N VAL A 300 33.28 31.77 16.11
CA VAL A 300 34.18 32.82 16.57
C VAL A 300 33.81 34.15 15.90
N ALA A 301 33.63 35.21 16.69
CA ALA A 301 33.08 36.48 16.23
C ALA A 301 34.13 37.57 15.95
N ASP A 302 35.43 37.28 16.08
CA ASP A 302 36.50 38.27 15.98
C ASP A 302 37.32 38.14 14.67
N PRO A 303 36.98 38.88 13.60
CA PRO A 303 37.71 38.84 12.35
C PRO A 303 39.03 39.61 12.45
N GLY A 304 40.13 39.00 11.98
CA GLY A 304 41.39 39.70 11.73
C GLY A 304 42.49 39.54 12.79
N ARG A 305 42.29 38.68 13.79
CA ARG A 305 43.35 38.37 14.75
C ARG A 305 44.39 37.42 14.14
N THR A 306 45.66 37.79 14.26
CA THR A 306 46.79 36.95 13.81
C THR A 306 47.10 35.92 14.89
N LEU A 307 47.12 34.62 14.53
CA LEU A 307 47.49 33.54 15.46
C LEU A 307 48.99 33.27 15.40
N ALA A 308 49.56 32.81 16.52
CA ALA A 308 50.95 32.34 16.59
C ALA A 308 51.14 31.08 15.71
N ALA A 309 52.40 30.79 15.33
CA ALA A 309 52.74 29.67 14.45
C ALA A 309 52.41 28.28 15.05
N SER A 310 52.29 28.19 16.38
CA SER A 310 51.74 27.03 17.11
C SER A 310 50.71 27.56 18.10
N PRO A 311 49.43 27.70 17.70
CA PRO A 311 48.43 28.25 18.58
C PRO A 311 48.16 27.29 19.74
N THR A 312 48.21 27.81 20.96
CA THR A 312 47.84 27.04 22.15
C THR A 312 46.33 27.04 22.28
N ALA A 313 45.72 25.86 22.44
CA ALA A 313 44.26 25.73 22.53
C ALA A 313 43.70 26.48 23.75
N PRO A 314 42.64 27.29 23.57
CA PRO A 314 41.98 27.95 24.69
C PRO A 314 41.08 26.98 25.46
N THR A 315 40.84 27.31 26.72
CA THR A 315 39.79 26.67 27.52
C THR A 315 38.53 27.51 27.44
N TRP A 316 37.42 26.92 27.00
CA TRP A 316 36.14 27.62 26.93
C TRP A 316 35.35 27.40 28.21
N ALA A 317 35.00 28.48 28.90
CA ALA A 317 34.12 28.40 30.06
C ALA A 317 32.69 28.08 29.63
N LYS A 318 31.99 27.25 30.42
CA LYS A 318 30.57 26.93 30.20
C LYS A 318 29.73 28.22 30.29
N PRO A 319 28.86 28.52 29.31
CA PRO A 319 28.01 29.71 29.37
C PRO A 319 26.95 29.58 30.46
N SER A 320 26.71 30.66 31.19
CA SER A 320 25.57 30.76 32.10
C SER A 320 24.27 30.66 31.28
N GLY A 321 23.40 29.71 31.62
CA GLY A 321 22.10 29.51 30.95
C GLY A 321 22.04 28.38 29.91
N ALA A 322 23.17 27.76 29.53
CA ALA A 322 23.13 26.51 28.77
C ALA A 322 23.03 25.31 29.73
N THR A 323 21.93 24.55 29.66
CA THR A 323 21.78 23.24 30.32
C THR A 323 22.62 22.18 29.62
N LEU A 324 23.94 22.34 29.67
CA LEU A 324 24.86 21.25 29.36
C LEU A 324 24.95 20.31 30.58
N PRO A 325 25.11 18.99 30.39
CA PRO A 325 25.36 18.06 31.49
C PRO A 325 26.50 18.52 32.41
N SER A 326 26.47 18.11 33.69
CA SER A 326 27.58 18.40 34.61
C SER A 326 28.83 17.66 34.15
N GLY A 327 29.98 18.34 34.16
CA GLY A 327 31.27 17.76 33.75
C GLY A 327 31.60 17.85 32.25
N THR A 328 30.75 18.43 31.41
CA THR A 328 31.07 18.66 29.99
C THR A 328 32.21 19.67 29.86
N THR A 329 33.39 19.19 29.44
CA THR A 329 34.53 20.05 29.11
C THR A 329 34.50 20.37 27.62
N LEU A 330 34.39 21.65 27.27
CA LEU A 330 34.39 22.11 25.88
C LEU A 330 35.83 22.32 25.42
N THR A 331 36.45 21.25 24.91
CA THR A 331 37.80 21.34 24.33
C THR A 331 37.68 21.55 22.83
N ALA A 332 38.14 22.71 22.34
CA ALA A 332 38.27 22.93 20.91
C ALA A 332 39.55 22.24 20.42
N ASN A 333 39.40 21.17 19.64
CA ASN A 333 40.53 20.62 18.89
C ASN A 333 40.81 21.54 17.71
N ILE A 334 41.91 22.27 17.79
CA ILE A 334 42.43 23.04 16.66
C ILE A 334 43.22 22.06 15.80
N GLY A 335 42.73 21.79 14.59
CA GLY A 335 43.43 20.90 13.65
C GLY A 335 44.83 21.43 13.33
N ASP A 336 45.73 20.52 12.97
CA ASP A 336 47.10 20.87 12.59
C ASP A 336 47.11 21.85 11.42
N LYS A 337 48.06 22.79 11.48
CA LYS A 337 48.33 23.74 10.41
C LYS A 337 48.86 22.99 9.19
N ILE A 338 48.01 22.69 8.21
CA ILE A 338 48.49 22.18 6.92
C ILE A 338 48.95 23.37 6.08
N THR A 339 50.27 23.54 5.99
CA THR A 339 50.87 24.51 5.07
C THR A 339 51.05 23.80 3.73
N ALA A 340 50.21 24.10 2.75
CA ALA A 340 50.45 23.63 1.39
C ALA A 340 51.66 24.37 0.81
N GLY A 341 52.46 23.70 -0.04
CA GLY A 341 53.72 24.23 -0.59
C GLY A 341 53.61 25.53 -1.42
N ASN A 342 52.41 26.06 -1.58
CA ASN A 342 52.08 27.34 -2.21
C ASN A 342 51.69 28.45 -1.20
N GLY A 343 51.93 28.25 0.10
CA GLY A 343 51.72 29.28 1.13
C GLY A 343 50.27 29.50 1.56
N GLN A 344 49.33 28.67 1.11
CA GLN A 344 47.97 28.67 1.68
C GLN A 344 47.92 27.81 2.94
N THR A 345 47.34 28.37 4.00
CA THR A 345 47.07 27.65 5.24
C THR A 345 45.58 27.32 5.27
N TYR A 346 45.24 26.04 5.31
CA TYR A 346 43.86 25.61 5.52
C TYR A 346 43.77 24.94 6.90
N LEU A 347 42.75 25.32 7.66
CA LEU A 347 42.29 24.49 8.78
C LEU A 347 41.27 23.51 8.19
N THR A 348 41.63 22.24 8.09
CA THR A 348 40.68 21.20 7.70
C THR A 348 39.87 20.79 8.93
N PRO A 349 38.52 20.91 8.92
CA PRO A 349 37.72 20.31 9.97
C PRO A 349 37.87 18.79 9.94
N ASN A 350 38.12 18.19 11.09
CA ASN A 350 38.16 16.74 11.23
C ASN A 350 36.74 16.17 11.19
N MET A 351 36.45 15.41 10.13
CA MET A 351 35.40 14.39 9.94
C MET A 351 33.95 14.74 10.37
N ALA A 352 33.22 15.44 9.49
CA ALA A 352 31.75 15.28 9.31
C ALA A 352 31.23 15.70 7.90
N GLY A 353 32.12 15.83 6.90
CA GLY A 353 31.77 15.67 5.48
C GLY A 353 30.64 16.49 4.84
N THR A 354 30.27 17.69 5.32
CA THR A 354 29.07 18.39 4.77
C THR A 354 29.16 19.88 4.44
N ALA A 355 30.33 20.53 4.45
CA ALA A 355 30.51 21.78 3.68
C ALA A 355 31.98 22.17 3.51
N LEU A 356 32.40 22.42 2.26
CA LEU A 356 33.58 23.22 1.93
C LEU A 356 33.08 24.61 1.50
N LEU A 357 33.25 25.63 2.35
CA LEU A 357 33.02 27.01 1.94
C LEU A 357 34.26 27.53 1.21
N TYR A 358 34.12 27.80 -0.09
CA TYR A 358 35.10 28.56 -0.85
C TYR A 358 34.79 30.05 -0.76
N TRP A 359 35.80 30.84 -0.39
CA TRP A 359 35.76 32.30 -0.49
C TRP A 359 36.63 32.72 -1.67
N GLN A 360 36.12 33.60 -2.53
CA GLN A 360 36.90 34.25 -3.58
C GLN A 360 37.15 35.70 -3.19
N ASN A 361 38.42 36.11 -3.16
CA ASN A 361 38.80 37.49 -2.86
C ASN A 361 38.57 38.36 -4.11
N THR A 362 37.66 39.33 -4.03
CA THR A 362 37.29 40.21 -5.16
C THR A 362 38.17 41.46 -5.28
N GLY A 363 39.28 41.56 -4.53
CA GLY A 363 40.26 42.64 -4.69
C GLY A 363 39.84 43.99 -4.09
N THR A 364 38.67 44.10 -3.45
CA THR A 364 38.20 45.34 -2.79
C THR A 364 38.18 45.25 -1.26
N GLY A 365 38.77 44.20 -0.66
CA GLY A 365 38.89 44.06 0.79
C GLY A 365 37.58 43.69 1.52
N VAL A 366 36.49 43.44 0.80
CA VAL A 366 35.22 42.94 1.36
C VAL A 366 34.96 41.52 0.83
N PRO A 367 34.99 40.48 1.68
CA PRO A 367 34.71 39.12 1.24
C PRO A 367 33.21 38.96 0.95
N VAL A 368 32.88 38.48 -0.26
CA VAL A 368 31.51 38.14 -0.68
C VAL A 368 31.35 36.62 -0.66
N ALA A 369 30.29 36.12 -0.03
CA ALA A 369 29.98 34.69 -0.02
C ALA A 369 29.53 34.25 -1.43
N VAL A 370 30.15 33.19 -1.97
CA VAL A 370 29.79 32.66 -3.30
C VAL A 370 28.48 31.86 -3.26
N ASN A 371 27.94 31.58 -2.07
CA ASN A 371 26.61 30.99 -1.89
C ASN A 371 25.92 31.65 -0.69
N ASP A 372 25.08 32.64 -0.97
CA ASP A 372 24.07 33.09 -0.01
C ASP A 372 22.85 32.13 -0.09
N PRO A 373 22.42 31.50 1.03
CA PRO A 373 21.17 30.75 1.06
C PRO A 373 19.91 31.60 0.83
N THR A 374 20.02 32.94 0.76
CA THR A 374 18.93 33.84 0.36
C THR A 374 18.97 34.29 -1.11
N GLY A 375 18.93 33.33 -2.04
CA GLY A 375 18.13 33.46 -3.27
C GLY A 375 18.42 34.57 -4.29
N ALA A 376 19.64 35.12 -4.38
CA ALA A 376 20.01 36.01 -5.49
C ALA A 376 20.74 35.24 -6.61
N GLN A 377 19.98 34.58 -7.50
CA GLN A 377 20.53 34.12 -8.77
C GLN A 377 20.85 35.35 -9.64
N ILE A 378 22.12 35.51 -10.02
CA ILE A 378 22.49 36.40 -11.12
C ILE A 378 21.95 35.77 -12.41
N SER A 379 20.71 36.11 -12.76
CA SER A 379 20.12 35.77 -14.05
C SER A 379 20.72 36.70 -15.11
N GLN A 380 21.78 36.26 -15.79
CA GLN A 380 22.09 36.84 -17.09
C GLN A 380 21.11 36.27 -18.13
N PRO A 381 20.48 37.12 -18.96
CA PRO A 381 19.56 36.64 -19.98
C PRO A 381 20.37 35.97 -21.09
N LEU A 382 20.33 34.64 -21.15
CA LEU A 382 20.73 33.91 -22.35
C LEU A 382 19.67 34.14 -23.43
N SER A 383 19.88 35.15 -24.27
CA SER A 383 19.10 35.33 -25.50
C SER A 383 19.52 34.26 -26.50
N GLY A 384 18.68 33.25 -26.71
CA GLY A 384 18.91 32.24 -27.75
C GLY A 384 17.88 31.10 -27.76
N PRO A 385 17.84 30.30 -28.84
CA PRO A 385 16.79 29.31 -29.15
C PRO A 385 16.65 28.14 -28.14
N VAL A 386 17.45 28.14 -27.08
CA VAL A 386 17.47 27.10 -26.03
C VAL A 386 16.24 27.19 -25.13
N ASN A 387 15.68 28.39 -24.90
CA ASN A 387 14.48 28.55 -24.07
C ASN A 387 13.23 27.93 -24.71
N THR A 388 13.14 27.94 -26.03
CA THR A 388 12.02 27.30 -26.74
C THR A 388 12.09 25.79 -26.62
N LEU A 389 13.29 25.20 -26.67
CA LEU A 389 13.49 23.76 -26.51
C LEU A 389 13.19 23.29 -25.08
N LEU A 390 13.57 24.09 -24.07
CA LEU A 390 13.29 23.78 -22.66
C LEU A 390 11.80 23.90 -22.33
N ALA A 391 11.10 24.88 -22.89
CA ALA A 391 9.65 25.03 -22.74
C ALA A 391 8.87 23.87 -23.40
N ILE A 392 9.39 23.34 -24.53
CA ILE A 392 8.83 22.16 -25.20
C ILE A 392 9.07 20.89 -24.37
N LEU A 393 10.28 20.69 -23.85
CA LEU A 393 10.58 19.54 -22.98
C LEU A 393 9.75 19.54 -21.69
N ALA A 394 9.54 20.71 -21.08
CA ALA A 394 8.74 20.83 -19.86
C ALA A 394 7.24 20.52 -20.07
N ARG A 395 6.71 20.76 -21.27
CA ARG A 395 5.32 20.39 -21.62
C ARG A 395 5.16 18.89 -21.90
N VAL A 396 6.17 18.25 -22.51
CA VAL A 396 6.16 16.81 -22.82
C VAL A 396 6.24 15.95 -21.56
N LEU A 397 7.00 16.38 -20.55
CA LEU A 397 7.15 15.64 -19.29
C LEU A 397 5.91 15.70 -18.38
N LYS A 398 4.92 16.55 -18.70
CA LYS A 398 3.69 16.69 -17.89
C LYS A 398 2.63 15.61 -18.16
N TYR A 399 2.80 14.80 -19.23
CA TYR A 399 1.84 13.75 -19.61
C TYR A 399 2.56 12.40 -19.82
N PRO A 400 2.61 11.52 -18.81
CA PRO A 400 3.24 10.20 -18.95
C PRO A 400 2.40 9.30 -19.86
N GLY A 401 2.95 8.92 -21.01
CA GLY A 401 2.32 8.02 -21.99
C GLY A 401 2.53 8.40 -23.47
N TRP A 402 3.16 9.55 -23.76
CA TRP A 402 3.30 10.06 -25.12
C TRP A 402 4.61 9.59 -25.75
N LEU A 403 4.53 8.81 -26.84
CA LEU A 403 5.70 8.34 -27.58
C LEU A 403 6.03 9.36 -28.68
N MET A 404 7.18 10.03 -28.57
CA MET A 404 7.61 11.03 -29.55
C MET A 404 8.42 10.35 -30.67
N ALA A 405 7.92 10.37 -31.90
CA ALA A 405 8.65 9.93 -33.09
C ALA A 405 9.03 11.15 -33.93
N ILE A 406 10.32 11.51 -33.96
CA ILE A 406 10.84 12.55 -34.84
C ILE A 406 11.27 11.89 -36.15
N LYS A 407 10.52 12.11 -37.24
CA LYS A 407 10.95 11.70 -38.58
C LYS A 407 11.57 12.90 -39.30
N GLY A 408 12.90 12.88 -39.45
CA GLY A 408 13.64 13.94 -40.13
C GLY A 408 13.55 13.84 -41.65
N SER A 409 12.73 14.68 -42.28
CA SER A 409 12.89 15.03 -43.70
C SER A 409 12.43 16.47 -43.95
N GLY A 410 13.39 17.41 -43.91
CA GLY A 410 13.27 18.78 -44.44
C GLY A 410 12.29 19.74 -43.72
N ARG A 411 12.84 20.78 -43.07
CA ARG A 411 12.23 22.05 -42.58
C ARG A 411 10.81 22.04 -41.95
N ARG A 412 10.20 20.89 -41.71
CA ARG A 412 8.86 20.76 -41.14
C ARG A 412 8.87 19.68 -40.08
N LEU A 413 8.52 20.07 -38.86
CA LEU A 413 8.16 19.16 -37.79
C LEU A 413 6.66 18.87 -37.91
N VAL A 414 6.31 17.60 -37.96
CA VAL A 414 4.91 17.15 -37.99
C VAL A 414 4.68 16.31 -36.74
N TRP A 415 3.63 16.63 -36.00
CA TRP A 415 3.16 15.94 -34.80
C TRP A 415 1.90 15.14 -35.12
N GLY A 416 1.74 13.97 -34.50
CA GLY A 416 0.55 13.13 -34.60
C GLY A 416 0.34 12.32 -33.32
N ILE A 417 -0.92 12.12 -32.93
CA ILE A 417 -1.31 11.32 -31.77
C ILE A 417 -1.73 9.94 -32.26
N LYS A 418 -1.23 8.88 -31.62
CA LYS A 418 -1.62 7.50 -31.90
C LYS A 418 -2.62 7.04 -30.85
N ASP A 419 -3.90 7.12 -31.17
CA ASP A 419 -4.92 6.38 -30.43
C ASP A 419 -4.91 4.91 -30.84
N SER A 420 -5.31 4.03 -29.93
CA SER A 420 -5.21 2.56 -29.99
C SER A 420 -6.02 1.87 -31.11
N GLY A 421 -6.39 2.58 -32.17
CA GLY A 421 -7.06 2.07 -33.36
C GLY A 421 -6.57 2.76 -34.64
N ALA A 422 -5.50 2.21 -35.24
CA ALA A 422 -5.05 2.28 -36.64
C ALA A 422 -5.18 3.56 -37.52
N VAL A 423 -5.54 4.75 -37.04
CA VAL A 423 -5.65 5.96 -37.88
C VAL A 423 -4.87 7.14 -37.28
N TRP A 424 -3.95 7.70 -38.06
CA TRP A 424 -3.21 8.92 -37.72
C TRP A 424 -4.08 10.15 -38.00
N SER A 425 -4.56 10.81 -36.96
CA SER A 425 -5.21 12.12 -37.08
C SER A 425 -4.14 13.21 -37.04
N TYR A 426 -3.95 13.93 -38.15
CA TYR A 426 -3.00 15.05 -38.21
C TYR A 426 -3.68 16.35 -37.77
N LEU A 427 -3.19 16.93 -36.67
CA LEU A 427 -3.46 18.31 -36.29
C LEU A 427 -2.38 19.19 -36.93
N SER A 428 -2.68 19.83 -38.06
CA SER A 428 -1.77 20.77 -38.70
C SER A 428 -1.90 22.15 -38.07
N GLU A 429 -1.09 22.42 -37.04
CA GLU A 429 -0.77 23.80 -36.69
C GLU A 429 0.63 24.10 -37.27
N ILE A 430 0.67 24.96 -38.29
CA ILE A 430 1.89 25.36 -38.98
C ILE A 430 2.54 26.44 -38.13
N VAL A 431 3.57 26.07 -37.35
CA VAL A 431 4.50 27.04 -36.80
C VAL A 431 5.69 27.11 -37.76
N THR A 432 5.77 28.18 -38.53
CA THR A 432 6.93 28.47 -39.37
C THR A 432 8.06 28.96 -38.46
N LEU A 433 9.17 28.22 -38.45
CA LEU A 433 10.42 28.60 -37.77
C LEU A 433 11.18 29.70 -38.52
#